data_AF-A0A1H8A5K6-F1
#
_entry.id   AF-A0A1H8A5K6-F1
#
_cell.length_a   1.000
_cell.length_b   1.000
_cell.length_c   1.000
_cell.angle_alpha   90.00
_cell.angle_beta   90.00
_cell.angle_gamma   90.00
#
_symmetry.space_group_name_H-M   'P 1'
#
loop_
_entity.id
_entity.type
_entity.pdbx_description
1 polymer ?
#
loop_
_entity_poly.entity_id
_entity_poly.type
_entity_poly.pdbx_seq_one_letter_code
_entity_poly.pdbx_strand_id
1 'polypeptide(L)'
;MRRGPVVVVLVALAATALGLGLVLGLRAVRLDEGAVIALHAERWAEETGGRVAQCVAVPGQGRVWLRITCDGPERRVIGVSRLGFEIDLPEAGI
;
A
#
# COMPACT_ATOMS: atom_id res chain seq x y z
N MET A 1 -22.61 29.31 -31.89
CA MET A 1 -21.84 29.27 -30.62
C MET A 1 -21.02 27.99 -30.56
N ARG A 2 -19.69 28.05 -30.75
CA ARG A 2 -18.78 26.89 -30.66
C ARG A 2 -18.71 26.43 -29.20
N ARG A 3 -19.52 25.45 -28.80
CA ARG A 3 -19.46 24.81 -27.47
C ARG A 3 -18.27 23.86 -27.31
N GLY A 4 -17.71 23.37 -28.42
CA GLY A 4 -16.56 22.44 -28.45
C GLY A 4 -15.34 22.88 -27.64
N PRO A 5 -14.76 24.08 -27.85
CA PRO A 5 -13.53 24.47 -27.15
C PRO A 5 -13.73 24.64 -25.64
N VAL A 6 -14.88 25.15 -25.20
CA VAL A 6 -15.16 25.34 -23.76
C VAL A 6 -15.28 23.99 -23.04
N VAL A 7 -15.95 23.01 -23.65
CA VAL A 7 -16.08 21.66 -23.08
C VAL A 7 -14.70 20.99 -22.97
N VAL A 8 -13.85 21.12 -23.97
CA VAL A 8 -12.49 20.56 -23.94
C VAL A 8 -11.66 21.17 -22.80
N VAL A 9 -11.72 22.49 -22.62
CA VAL A 9 -11.01 23.17 -21.52
C VAL A 9 -11.54 22.71 -20.16
N LEU A 10 -12.86 22.59 -20.00
CA LEU A 10 -13.45 22.11 -18.75
C LEU A 10 -13.04 20.67 -18.41
N VAL A 11 -13.02 19.78 -19.41
CA VAL A 11 -12.58 18.39 -19.22
C VAL A 11 -11.11 18.34 -18.83
N ALA A 12 -10.24 19.14 -19.48
CA ALA A 12 -8.82 19.20 -19.15
C ALA A 12 -8.59 19.72 -17.72
N LEU A 13 -9.32 20.76 -17.30
CA LEU A 13 -9.25 21.27 -15.94
C LEU A 13 -9.74 20.26 -14.90
N ALA A 14 -10.86 19.58 -15.18
CA ALA A 14 -11.40 18.55 -14.30
C ALA A 14 -10.43 17.37 -14.13
N ALA A 15 -9.85 16.88 -15.24
CA ALA A 15 -8.86 15.80 -15.20
C ALA A 15 -7.61 16.21 -14.40
N THR A 16 -7.15 17.45 -14.58
CA THR A 16 -5.99 17.98 -13.84
C THR A 16 -6.28 18.11 -12.35
N ALA A 17 -7.45 18.67 -11.99
CA ALA A 17 -7.87 18.80 -10.60
C ALA A 17 -8.00 17.43 -9.91
N LEU A 18 -8.56 16.44 -10.63
CA LEU A 18 -8.70 15.07 -10.12
C LEU A 18 -7.33 14.41 -9.93
N GLY A 19 -6.42 14.54 -10.90
CA GLY A 19 -5.05 14.03 -10.79
C GLY A 19 -4.28 14.64 -9.61
N LEU A 20 -4.35 15.97 -9.46
CA LEU A 20 -3.72 16.67 -8.34
C LEU A 20 -4.34 16.28 -6.99
N GLY A 21 -5.67 16.21 -6.92
CA GLY A 21 -6.40 15.77 -5.74
C GLY A 21 -5.99 14.36 -5.32
N LEU A 22 -5.85 13.44 -6.27
CA LEU A 22 -5.38 12.07 -6.00
C LEU A 22 -3.94 12.05 -5.48
N VAL A 23 -3.01 12.78 -6.11
CA VAL A 23 -1.61 12.83 -5.68
C VAL A 23 -1.47 13.42 -4.28
N LEU A 24 -2.18 14.51 -3.99
CA LEU A 24 -2.16 15.15 -2.68
C LEU A 24 -2.83 14.27 -1.62
N GLY A 25 -3.96 13.64 -1.97
CA GLY A 25 -4.64 12.69 -1.10
C GLY A 25 -3.74 11.53 -0.70
N LEU A 26 -3.08 10.88 -1.67
CA LEU A 26 -2.15 9.78 -1.40
C LEU A 26 -0.95 10.20 -0.54
N ARG A 27 -0.51 11.47 -0.62
CA ARG A 27 0.55 12.00 0.26
C ARG A 27 0.06 12.33 1.67
N ALA A 28 -1.22 12.69 1.81
CA ALA A 28 -1.82 13.05 3.09
C ALA A 28 -2.31 11.84 3.89
N VAL A 29 -2.73 10.77 3.21
CA VAL A 29 -3.13 9.52 3.85
C VAL A 29 -1.95 8.95 4.63
N ARG A 30 -2.14 8.82 5.94
CA ARG A 30 -1.27 8.05 6.82
C ARG A 30 -2.04 6.81 7.23
N LEU A 31 -1.60 5.66 6.76
CA LEU A 31 -2.11 4.40 7.27
C LEU A 31 -1.58 4.19 8.69
N ASP A 32 -2.43 3.62 9.53
CA ASP A 32 -2.01 3.15 10.84
C ASP A 32 -1.18 1.87 10.68
N GLU A 33 0.02 1.86 11.26
CA GLU A 33 0.95 0.73 11.16
C GLU A 33 0.31 -0.55 11.70
N GLY A 34 -0.36 -0.47 12.85
CA GLY A 34 -1.00 -1.61 13.49
C GLY A 34 -2.10 -2.23 12.62
N ALA A 35 -2.96 -1.39 12.04
CA ALA A 35 -4.01 -1.84 11.13
C ALA A 35 -3.46 -2.56 9.89
N VAL A 36 -2.37 -2.05 9.29
CA VAL A 36 -1.73 -2.68 8.13
C VAL A 36 -1.14 -4.03 8.50
N ILE A 37 -0.45 -4.13 9.65
CA ILE A 37 0.14 -5.38 10.12
C ILE A 37 -0.95 -6.43 10.39
N ALA A 38 -2.03 -6.03 11.07
CA ALA A 38 -3.15 -6.91 11.37
C ALA A 38 -3.78 -7.47 10.08
N LEU A 39 -4.04 -6.61 9.09
CA LEU A 39 -4.62 -7.01 7.81
C LEU A 39 -3.80 -8.10 7.09
N HIS A 40 -2.47 -7.93 7.02
CA HIS A 40 -1.62 -8.92 6.35
C HIS A 40 -1.47 -10.20 7.16
N ALA A 41 -1.41 -10.10 8.48
CA ALA A 41 -1.30 -11.27 9.36
C ALA A 41 -2.59 -12.11 9.38
N GLU A 42 -3.76 -11.47 9.34
CA GLU A 42 -5.06 -12.12 9.20
C GLU A 42 -5.16 -12.84 7.86
N ARG A 43 -4.84 -12.16 6.75
CA ARG A 43 -4.84 -12.78 5.42
C ARG A 43 -3.94 -14.02 5.36
N TRP A 44 -2.72 -13.93 5.88
CA TRP A 44 -1.81 -15.08 5.91
C TRP A 44 -2.36 -16.22 6.78
N ALA A 45 -2.97 -15.91 7.93
CA ALA A 45 -3.58 -16.90 8.80
C ALA A 45 -4.76 -17.61 8.12
N GLU A 46 -5.61 -16.88 7.40
CA GLU A 46 -6.71 -17.42 6.61
C GLU A 46 -6.23 -18.34 5.48
N GLU A 47 -5.16 -17.96 4.79
CA GLU A 47 -4.61 -18.73 3.66
C GLU A 47 -3.87 -20.00 4.11
N THR A 48 -3.19 -19.96 5.25
CA THR A 48 -2.25 -21.02 5.67
C THR A 48 -2.75 -21.85 6.86
N GLY A 49 -3.83 -21.43 7.53
CA GLY A 49 -4.27 -22.00 8.80
C GLY A 49 -3.35 -21.64 9.99
N GLY A 50 -2.45 -20.67 9.82
CA GLY A 50 -1.59 -20.16 10.87
C GLY A 50 -2.31 -19.27 11.90
N ARG A 51 -1.55 -18.69 12.84
CA ARG A 51 -2.05 -17.72 13.83
C ARG A 51 -1.45 -16.35 13.59
N VAL A 52 -2.26 -15.29 13.69
CA VAL A 52 -1.83 -13.88 13.57
C VAL A 52 -0.60 -13.55 14.43
N ALA A 53 -0.51 -14.10 15.65
CA ALA A 53 0.62 -13.89 16.56
C ALA A 53 1.97 -14.45 16.07
N GLN A 54 1.98 -15.20 14.96
CA GLN A 54 3.19 -15.70 14.31
C GLN A 54 3.78 -14.70 13.31
N CYS A 55 3.10 -13.58 13.07
CA CYS A 55 3.55 -12.51 12.21
C CYS A 55 4.18 -11.38 13.04
N VAL A 56 5.38 -10.96 12.63
CA VAL A 56 6.13 -9.86 13.25
C VAL A 56 6.49 -8.86 12.17
N ALA A 57 6.19 -7.59 12.41
CA ALA A 57 6.56 -6.50 11.53
C ALA A 57 7.79 -5.75 12.06
N VAL A 58 8.71 -5.43 11.16
CA VAL A 58 9.85 -4.56 11.43
C VAL A 58 9.89 -3.42 10.41
N PRO A 59 10.43 -2.24 10.77
CA PRO A 59 10.65 -1.17 9.80
C PRO A 59 11.49 -1.66 8.61
N GLY A 60 11.05 -1.31 7.40
CA GLY A 60 11.76 -1.57 6.16
C GLY A 60 12.75 -0.46 5.79
N GLN A 61 13.33 -0.57 4.59
CA GLN A 61 14.22 0.44 4.02
C GLN A 61 13.76 0.85 2.61
N GLY A 62 14.06 2.09 2.24
CA GLY A 62 13.77 2.64 0.91
C GLY A 62 12.27 2.68 0.60
N ARG A 63 11.84 1.91 -0.40
CA ARG A 63 10.42 1.82 -0.80
C ARG A 63 9.59 0.94 0.14
N VAL A 64 10.25 0.06 0.90
CA VAL A 64 9.61 -0.80 1.90
C VAL A 64 9.43 -0.02 3.19
N TRP A 65 8.18 0.17 3.60
CA TRP A 65 7.84 0.79 4.87
C TRP A 65 7.87 -0.21 6.01
N LEU A 66 7.19 -1.35 5.82
CA LEU A 66 7.14 -2.43 6.79
C LEU A 66 7.57 -3.74 6.11
N ARG A 67 8.37 -4.53 6.80
CA ARG A 67 8.66 -5.91 6.45
C ARG A 67 7.98 -6.81 7.47
N ILE A 68 6.97 -7.55 7.02
CA ILE A 68 6.19 -8.47 7.86
C ILE A 68 6.71 -9.88 7.60
N THR A 69 7.16 -10.55 8.66
CA THR A 69 7.61 -11.94 8.61
C THR A 69 6.62 -12.78 9.38
N CYS A 70 5.97 -13.74 8.73
CA CYS A 70 5.12 -14.73 9.36
C CYS A 70 5.86 -16.07 9.43
N ASP A 71 6.03 -16.61 10.63
CA ASP A 71 6.78 -17.86 10.89
C ASP A 71 5.84 -18.93 11.47
N GLY A 72 5.30 -19.76 10.58
CA GLY A 72 4.31 -20.79 10.92
C GLY A 72 4.25 -21.89 9.86
N PRO A 73 3.05 -22.41 9.52
CA PRO A 73 2.91 -23.53 8.59
C PRO A 73 3.59 -23.30 7.23
N GLU A 74 3.49 -22.06 6.73
CA GLU A 74 4.20 -21.59 5.55
C GLU A 74 4.89 -20.26 5.87
N ARG A 75 6.23 -20.27 5.86
CA ARG A 75 7.01 -19.06 6.12
C ARG A 75 6.86 -18.07 4.97
N ARG A 76 6.45 -16.84 5.28
CA ARG A 76 6.32 -15.76 4.29
C ARG A 76 6.95 -14.47 4.78
N VAL A 77 7.58 -13.73 3.86
CA VAL A 77 8.13 -12.40 4.13
C VAL A 77 7.49 -11.44 3.14
N ILE A 78 6.81 -10.42 3.66
CA ILE A 78 5.98 -9.49 2.90
C ILE A 78 6.55 -8.08 3.08
N GLY A 79 6.91 -7.42 1.98
CA GLY A 79 7.24 -6.00 1.98
C GLY A 79 5.98 -5.17 1.76
N VAL A 80 5.75 -4.15 2.56
CA VAL A 80 4.56 -3.29 2.47
C VAL A 80 4.99 -1.83 2.33
N SER A 81 4.37 -1.11 1.40
CA SER A 81 4.56 0.33 1.18
C SER A 81 3.74 1.18 2.16
N ARG A 82 4.03 2.49 2.24
CA ARG A 82 3.25 3.45 3.07
C ARG A 82 1.77 3.58 2.69
N LEU A 83 1.41 3.06 1.51
CA LEU A 83 0.04 3.04 1.01
C LEU A 83 -0.63 1.67 1.20
N GLY A 84 0.04 0.72 1.88
CA GLY A 84 -0.53 -0.60 2.20
C GLY A 84 -0.42 -1.61 1.05
N PHE A 85 0.25 -1.27 -0.04
CA PHE A 85 0.51 -2.22 -1.13
C PHE A 85 1.68 -3.13 -0.82
N GLU A 86 1.54 -4.41 -1.15
CA GLU A 86 2.64 -5.37 -1.16
C GLU A 86 3.64 -4.98 -2.26
N ILE A 87 4.92 -5.08 -1.94
CA ILE A 87 6.03 -4.74 -2.83
C ILE A 87 7.13 -5.78 -2.69
N ASP A 88 7.75 -6.09 -3.82
CA ASP A 88 8.88 -7.01 -3.87
C ASP A 88 9.99 -6.51 -2.96
N LEU A 89 10.44 -7.42 -2.10
CA LEU A 89 11.59 -7.16 -1.24
C LEU A 89 12.84 -7.15 -2.13
N PRO A 90 13.72 -6.14 -2.00
CA PRO A 90 15.00 -6.19 -2.68
C PRO A 90 15.75 -7.47 -2.24
N GLU A 91 16.32 -8.21 -3.21
CA GLU A 91 17.09 -9.45 -2.92
C GLU A 91 18.29 -9.19 -1.99
N ALA A 92 18.73 -7.95 -1.89
CA ALA A 92 19.71 -7.51 -0.92
C ALA A 92 19.06 -7.35 0.47
N GLY A 93 19.14 -8.41 1.25
CA GLY A 93 18.81 -8.40 2.67
C GLY A 93 19.76 -7.54 3.51
N ILE A 94 19.17 -7.00 4.59
CA ILE A 94 19.79 -6.29 5.73
C ILE A 94 20.25 -4.86 5.43
#